data_AF-A0A1L9RC97-F1
#
_entry.id   AF-A0A1L9RC97-F1
#
_cell.length_a   1.000
_cell.length_b   1.000
_cell.length_c   1.000
_cell.angle_alpha   90.00
_cell.angle_beta   90.00
_cell.angle_gamma   90.00
#
_symmetry.space_group_name_H-M   'P 1'
#
loop_
_entity.id
_entity.type
_entity.pdbx_description
1 polymer ?
#
loop_
_entity_poly.entity_id
_entity_poly.type
_entity_poly.pdbx_seq_one_letter_code
_entity_poly.pdbx_strand_id
1 'polypeptide(L)'
;MASRAAEDGKFYVHASTAESKLEPNLIIEKDTNSDKFVAELPNKVIIVTQKPDPNAAFHEEDEWAKWLKMLDKNGQFSLTTMGEKKEIEHFELQINNPIPLKFSSAKEALINAFGEDDAKGIDPPGYNDPLLCAGLVKPEVATKQVELGKAWEFAGLTKDMLPAPFQSLLVEMDWSLPQKHRNALWFNPGFGSQIKARLAMQLADPKTLNALFFLDKVKMEITKAEIVCKKVLTQADTGQRKLAVDEGEALFGLECKLGDLTLTGCLELSDGAILFTLQNNDEDAAAKIIEWLGDVIWKDKNKLKDMEKVFRGEPFKSISFRRFQLSLDTSEDGNPKVDFFRVDLQASTPVGQSPDSVKEGKKTLFLLSYTWNNLGVAETTNLGTIRGELWEPSDESSLADPEYEEWTDFQPIPKDTPIPEMEIAYLIPGQTIDSIPDTVPKKISRAFISLSLQEIAIGATLTANKVEAGAVPQPYLGDIKLDASFSRTEGKKEFNFELYIMAGIEPSQSSTHSDPALLTGDLIYKRSS
;
A
#
# COMPACT_ATOMS: atom_id res chain seq x y z
N MET A 1 26.67 27.99 -34.96
CA MET A 1 25.69 28.09 -36.05
C MET A 1 24.31 28.08 -35.42
N ALA A 2 23.53 29.15 -35.57
CA ALA A 2 22.17 29.23 -35.04
C ALA A 2 21.24 28.35 -35.89
N SER A 3 20.62 27.33 -35.28
CA SER A 3 19.61 26.51 -35.96
C SER A 3 18.37 27.37 -36.19
N ARG A 4 17.94 27.51 -37.45
CA ARG A 4 16.62 28.07 -37.79
C ARG A 4 15.57 27.20 -37.12
N ALA A 5 14.69 27.80 -36.31
CA ALA A 5 13.40 27.19 -36.01
C ALA A 5 12.70 26.87 -37.35
N ALA A 6 12.01 25.74 -37.45
CA ALA A 6 11.17 25.49 -38.63
C ALA A 6 10.14 26.61 -38.78
N GLU A 7 9.73 26.87 -40.02
CA GLU A 7 8.73 27.89 -40.37
C GLU A 7 7.36 27.67 -39.69
N ASP A 8 7.14 26.50 -39.09
CA ASP A 8 5.91 26.11 -38.37
C ASP A 8 6.02 26.19 -36.83
N GLY A 9 7.16 26.61 -36.28
CA GLY A 9 7.35 26.73 -34.83
C GLY A 9 7.45 25.38 -34.11
N LYS A 10 7.90 24.32 -34.78
CA LYS A 10 8.09 22.98 -34.20
C LYS A 10 9.57 22.59 -34.14
N PHE A 11 9.90 21.81 -33.12
CA PHE A 11 11.16 21.13 -32.96
C PHE A 11 10.91 19.73 -32.37
N TYR A 12 11.56 18.71 -32.94
CA TYR A 12 11.26 17.32 -32.65
C TYR A 12 12.38 16.66 -31.83
N VAL A 13 12.03 16.01 -30.73
CA VAL A 13 12.95 15.20 -29.92
C VAL A 13 12.61 13.73 -30.14
N HIS A 14 13.42 13.03 -30.94
CA HIS A 14 13.16 11.66 -31.35
C HIS A 14 13.96 10.65 -30.52
N ALA A 15 13.34 9.51 -30.20
CA ALA A 15 14.08 8.32 -29.82
C ALA A 15 15.00 7.88 -30.98
N SER A 16 16.09 7.21 -30.64
CA SER A 16 17.03 6.60 -31.58
C SER A 16 16.32 5.63 -32.55
N THR A 17 15.29 4.94 -32.06
CA THR A 17 14.47 3.93 -32.75
C THR A 17 13.24 4.49 -33.49
N ALA A 18 13.08 5.81 -33.58
CA ALA A 18 12.01 6.43 -34.36
C ALA A 18 12.20 6.19 -35.86
N GLU A 19 11.15 5.71 -36.55
CA GLU A 19 11.20 5.39 -37.98
C GLU A 19 11.23 6.63 -38.88
N SER A 20 10.53 7.70 -38.46
CA SER A 20 10.47 8.99 -39.15
C SER A 20 11.08 10.09 -38.29
N LYS A 21 12.02 10.85 -38.86
CA LYS A 21 12.75 11.92 -38.16
C LYS A 21 12.54 13.23 -38.90
N LEU A 22 11.68 14.08 -38.36
CA LEU A 22 11.31 15.38 -38.95
C LEU A 22 12.34 16.43 -38.52
N GLU A 23 12.61 17.44 -39.36
CA GLU A 23 13.56 18.52 -39.03
C GLU A 23 12.81 19.82 -38.69
N PRO A 24 13.33 20.66 -37.77
CA PRO A 24 14.55 20.49 -37.00
C PRO A 24 14.39 19.48 -35.85
N ASN A 25 15.41 18.65 -35.61
CA ASN A 25 15.38 17.69 -34.51
C ASN A 25 16.60 17.61 -33.59
N LEU A 26 16.37 16.92 -32.48
CA LEU A 26 17.35 16.24 -31.65
C LEU A 26 17.04 14.73 -31.65
N ILE A 27 18.02 13.89 -31.95
CA ILE A 27 17.91 12.43 -31.82
C ILE A 27 18.63 12.01 -30.55
N ILE A 28 17.91 11.37 -29.63
CA ILE A 28 18.45 10.93 -28.36
C ILE A 28 19.48 9.82 -28.57
N GLU A 29 20.53 9.81 -27.75
CA GLU A 29 21.55 8.77 -27.76
C GLU A 29 20.96 7.41 -27.40
N LYS A 30 21.31 6.39 -28.18
CA LYS A 30 20.72 5.04 -28.11
C LYS A 30 20.96 4.39 -26.76
N ASP A 31 19.98 3.63 -26.27
CA ASP A 31 20.06 2.77 -25.09
C ASP A 31 20.21 3.57 -23.75
N THR A 32 20.07 4.90 -23.80
CA THR A 32 19.98 5.78 -22.63
C THR A 32 18.59 5.74 -22.01
N ASN A 33 18.43 6.16 -20.75
CA ASN A 33 17.11 6.21 -20.10
C ASN A 33 16.15 7.20 -20.79
N SER A 34 16.68 8.31 -21.33
CA SER A 34 15.91 9.22 -22.18
C SER A 34 15.41 8.52 -23.45
N ASP A 35 16.24 7.68 -24.07
CA ASP A 35 15.87 6.94 -25.29
C ASP A 35 14.80 5.90 -25.01
N LYS A 36 14.95 5.14 -23.92
CA LYS A 36 13.94 4.17 -23.46
C LYS A 36 12.60 4.83 -23.23
N PHE A 37 12.58 5.92 -22.44
CA PHE A 37 11.36 6.67 -22.16
C PHE A 37 10.68 7.17 -23.44
N VAL A 38 11.41 7.88 -24.30
CA VAL A 38 10.82 8.45 -25.53
C VAL A 38 10.42 7.35 -26.51
N ALA A 39 11.09 6.19 -26.51
CA ALA A 39 10.70 5.05 -27.33
C ALA A 39 9.35 4.42 -26.95
N GLU A 40 8.87 4.64 -25.72
CA GLU A 40 7.55 4.18 -25.26
C GLU A 40 6.42 5.18 -25.56
N LEU A 41 6.76 6.42 -25.96
CA LEU A 41 5.77 7.43 -26.34
C LEU A 41 5.18 7.18 -27.73
N PRO A 42 3.94 7.67 -28.01
CA PRO A 42 3.36 7.63 -29.34
C PRO A 42 4.29 8.23 -30.40
N ASN A 43 4.49 7.52 -31.51
CA ASN A 43 5.40 7.89 -32.61
C ASN A 43 6.88 8.07 -32.20
N LYS A 44 7.25 7.72 -30.96
CA LYS A 44 8.61 7.80 -30.43
C LYS A 44 9.24 9.19 -30.51
N VAL A 45 8.43 10.23 -30.27
CA VAL A 45 8.81 11.64 -30.42
C VAL A 45 8.13 12.50 -29.37
N ILE A 46 8.82 13.56 -28.94
CA ILE A 46 8.25 14.71 -28.24
C ILE A 46 8.35 15.94 -29.16
N ILE A 47 7.27 16.70 -29.29
CA ILE A 47 7.22 17.93 -30.09
C ILE A 47 7.21 19.14 -29.16
N VAL A 48 8.19 20.03 -29.33
CA VAL A 48 8.34 21.28 -28.57
C VAL A 48 8.30 22.49 -29.51
N THR A 49 8.03 23.68 -28.98
CA THR A 49 7.87 24.91 -29.79
C THR A 49 9.18 25.48 -30.31
N GLN A 50 10.30 25.09 -29.71
CA GLN A 50 11.65 25.49 -30.10
C GLN A 50 12.66 24.46 -29.61
N LYS A 51 13.93 24.63 -29.97
CA LYS A 51 15.01 23.79 -29.44
C LYS A 51 14.91 23.74 -27.91
N PRO A 52 14.97 22.56 -27.27
CA PRO A 52 14.79 22.42 -25.84
C PRO A 52 15.68 23.38 -25.03
N ASP A 53 15.01 24.17 -24.20
CA ASP A 53 15.53 25.04 -23.16
C ASP A 53 14.43 25.16 -22.08
N PRO A 54 14.72 25.72 -20.89
CA PRO A 54 13.73 25.78 -19.81
C PRO A 54 12.40 26.49 -20.16
N ASN A 55 12.38 27.31 -21.22
CA ASN A 55 11.18 28.01 -21.70
C ASN A 55 10.54 27.35 -22.93
N ALA A 56 11.14 26.28 -23.47
CA ALA A 56 10.62 25.54 -24.61
C ALA A 56 9.41 24.70 -24.20
N ALA A 57 8.22 25.25 -24.40
CA ALA A 57 6.97 24.55 -24.11
C ALA A 57 6.72 23.38 -25.09
N PHE A 58 5.97 22.40 -24.63
CA PHE A 58 5.45 21.34 -25.49
C PHE A 58 4.48 21.94 -26.51
N HIS A 59 4.58 21.49 -27.76
CA HIS A 59 3.72 21.94 -28.83
C HIS A 59 2.32 21.32 -28.67
N GLU A 60 1.26 22.02 -29.11
CA GLU A 60 -0.12 21.55 -28.96
C GLU A 60 -0.46 20.27 -29.75
N GLU A 61 0.35 19.96 -30.76
CA GLU A 61 0.22 18.74 -31.57
C GLU A 61 0.88 17.52 -30.92
N ASP A 62 1.71 17.71 -29.90
CA ASP A 62 2.36 16.61 -29.19
C ASP A 62 1.30 15.73 -28.48
N GLU A 63 1.33 14.42 -28.76
CA GLU A 63 0.32 13.49 -28.24
C GLU A 63 0.43 13.31 -26.72
N TRP A 64 1.65 13.36 -26.18
CA TRP A 64 1.85 13.27 -24.74
C TRP A 64 1.42 14.58 -24.04
N ALA A 65 1.69 15.75 -24.63
CA ALA A 65 1.20 17.02 -24.13
C ALA A 65 -0.33 17.10 -24.12
N LYS A 66 -0.99 16.62 -25.19
CA LYS A 66 -2.46 16.50 -25.23
C LYS A 66 -2.97 15.62 -24.09
N TRP A 67 -2.27 14.53 -23.81
CA TRP A 67 -2.60 13.63 -22.71
C TRP A 67 -2.39 14.29 -21.34
N LEU A 68 -1.27 14.98 -21.11
CA LEU A 68 -1.00 15.76 -19.90
C LEU A 68 -2.05 16.88 -19.69
N LYS A 69 -2.60 17.46 -20.76
CA LYS A 69 -3.70 18.44 -20.68
C LYS A 69 -5.03 17.84 -20.20
N MET A 70 -5.17 16.51 -20.17
CA MET A 70 -6.31 15.85 -19.52
C MET A 70 -6.19 15.90 -17.99
N LEU A 71 -4.97 15.98 -17.44
CA LEU A 71 -4.73 16.24 -16.02
C LEU A 71 -5.09 17.68 -15.65
N ASP A 72 -4.59 18.64 -16.43
CA ASP A 72 -4.93 20.04 -16.29
C ASP A 72 -4.95 20.73 -17.65
N LYS A 73 -6.13 21.20 -18.06
CA LYS A 73 -6.35 21.86 -19.34
C LYS A 73 -5.46 23.10 -19.54
N ASN A 74 -5.11 23.77 -18.45
CA ASN A 74 -4.29 24.99 -18.45
C ASN A 74 -2.82 24.70 -18.06
N GLY A 75 -2.45 23.43 -17.92
CA GLY A 75 -1.09 23.03 -17.57
C GLY A 75 -0.05 23.45 -18.61
N GLN A 76 1.18 23.63 -18.15
CA GLN A 76 2.33 23.95 -18.99
C GLN A 76 3.41 22.89 -18.80
N PHE A 77 3.98 22.42 -19.90
CA PHE A 77 4.93 21.30 -19.89
C PHE A 77 6.13 21.67 -20.74
N SER A 78 7.33 21.42 -20.22
CA SER A 78 8.60 21.68 -20.91
C SER A 78 9.62 20.61 -20.57
N LEU A 79 10.72 20.60 -21.32
CA LEU A 79 11.86 19.73 -21.06
C LEU A 79 13.16 20.49 -21.32
N THR A 80 14.18 20.14 -20.54
CA THR A 80 15.55 20.64 -20.72
C THR A 80 16.44 19.50 -21.17
N THR A 81 17.36 19.77 -22.11
CA THR A 81 18.36 18.79 -22.59
C THR A 81 19.74 19.15 -22.10
N MET A 82 20.58 18.16 -21.84
CA MET A 82 21.98 18.38 -21.47
C MET A 82 22.75 18.93 -22.66
N GLY A 83 23.16 20.20 -22.69
CA GLY A 83 23.59 20.89 -23.91
C GLY A 83 24.57 20.17 -24.86
N GLU A 84 25.54 19.40 -24.34
CA GLU A 84 26.50 18.63 -25.15
C GLU A 84 26.11 17.15 -25.37
N LYS A 85 25.28 16.59 -24.49
CA LYS A 85 24.81 15.20 -24.57
C LYS A 85 23.44 15.18 -25.22
N LYS A 86 23.19 14.27 -26.15
CA LYS A 86 21.86 14.17 -26.78
C LYS A 86 20.90 13.43 -25.84
N GLU A 87 20.69 13.99 -24.66
CA GLU A 87 19.92 13.42 -23.56
C GLU A 87 19.00 14.49 -22.96
N ILE A 88 17.86 14.03 -22.44
CA ILE A 88 16.97 14.85 -21.64
C ILE A 88 17.54 14.91 -20.23
N GLU A 89 17.66 16.10 -19.69
CA GLU A 89 18.13 16.32 -18.32
C GLU A 89 16.97 16.15 -17.33
N HIS A 90 15.88 16.86 -17.57
CA HIS A 90 14.66 16.78 -16.77
C HIS A 90 13.45 17.35 -17.53
N PHE A 91 12.27 17.05 -17.02
CA PHE A 91 10.98 17.59 -17.40
C PHE A 91 10.49 18.56 -16.33
N GLU A 92 9.72 19.56 -16.76
CA GLU A 92 8.97 20.43 -15.87
C GLU A 92 7.49 20.38 -16.24
N LEU A 93 6.64 20.09 -15.24
CA LEU A 93 5.21 19.93 -15.41
C LEU A 93 4.50 20.88 -14.45
N GLN A 94 3.81 21.88 -14.98
CA GLN A 94 3.01 22.82 -14.20
C GLN A 94 1.53 22.49 -14.34
N ILE A 95 0.86 22.35 -13.21
CA ILE A 95 -0.61 22.29 -13.11
C ILE A 95 -1.11 23.52 -12.34
N ASN A 96 -2.38 23.85 -12.50
CA ASN A 96 -3.06 24.99 -11.88
C ASN A 96 -4.22 24.59 -10.95
N ASN A 97 -4.62 23.32 -10.94
CA ASN A 97 -5.63 22.75 -10.06
C ASN A 97 -4.99 21.75 -9.06
N PRO A 98 -5.32 21.78 -7.75
CA PRO A 98 -6.24 22.69 -7.06
C PRO A 98 -5.68 24.11 -6.87
N ILE A 99 -4.35 24.24 -6.99
CA ILE A 99 -3.60 25.50 -6.98
C ILE A 99 -2.44 25.39 -7.99
N PRO A 100 -1.80 26.51 -8.38
CA PRO A 100 -0.58 26.46 -9.19
C PRO A 100 0.55 25.68 -8.51
N LEU A 101 0.98 24.59 -9.14
CA LEU A 101 2.02 23.68 -8.66
C LEU A 101 2.96 23.34 -9.82
N LYS A 102 4.26 23.31 -9.53
CA LYS A 102 5.31 22.92 -10.48
C LYS A 102 5.94 21.62 -10.00
N PHE A 103 5.97 20.62 -10.87
CA PHE A 103 6.69 19.37 -10.66
C PHE A 103 7.92 19.35 -11.56
N SER A 104 8.98 18.74 -11.09
CA SER A 104 10.21 18.57 -11.85
C SER A 104 10.77 17.18 -11.63
N SER A 105 11.28 16.59 -12.70
CA SER A 105 12.03 15.33 -12.62
C SER A 105 13.53 15.54 -12.37
N ALA A 106 13.94 16.78 -12.08
CA ALA A 106 15.29 17.08 -11.64
C ALA A 106 15.57 16.45 -10.26
N LYS A 107 16.84 16.07 -10.05
CA LYS A 107 17.30 15.36 -8.86
C LYS A 107 16.89 16.03 -7.54
N GLU A 108 16.98 17.35 -7.45
CA GLU A 108 16.60 18.08 -6.23
C GLU A 108 15.12 17.95 -5.89
N ALA A 109 14.24 18.00 -6.91
CA ALA A 109 12.80 17.83 -6.72
C ALA A 109 12.47 16.39 -6.31
N LEU A 110 13.15 15.40 -6.88
CA LEU A 110 13.01 13.99 -6.51
C LEU A 110 13.49 13.71 -5.09
N ILE A 111 14.61 14.28 -4.67
CA ILE A 111 15.10 14.18 -3.28
C ILE A 111 14.11 14.82 -2.31
N ASN A 112 13.51 15.95 -2.66
CA ASN A 112 12.49 16.58 -1.81
C ASN A 112 11.24 15.70 -1.69
N ALA A 113 10.79 15.07 -2.79
CA ALA A 113 9.62 14.21 -2.81
C ALA A 113 9.84 12.87 -2.09
N PHE A 114 10.96 12.19 -2.34
CA PHE A 114 11.19 10.79 -1.95
C PHE A 114 12.31 10.60 -0.92
N GLY A 115 13.14 11.61 -0.66
CA GLY A 115 14.36 11.48 0.15
C GLY A 115 15.54 10.96 -0.66
N GLU A 116 16.75 11.08 -0.09
CA GLU A 116 17.99 10.76 -0.79
C GLU A 116 18.12 9.30 -1.22
N ASP A 117 17.68 8.35 -0.39
CA ASP A 117 17.88 6.93 -0.65
C ASP A 117 16.97 6.42 -1.78
N ASP A 118 15.68 6.72 -1.74
CA ASP A 118 14.74 6.36 -2.81
C ASP A 118 15.03 7.13 -4.10
N ALA A 119 15.46 8.39 -4.03
CA ALA A 119 15.81 9.17 -5.22
C ALA A 119 17.08 8.67 -5.93
N LYS A 120 17.98 7.91 -5.26
CA LYS A 120 19.16 7.31 -5.91
C LYS A 120 18.79 6.26 -6.97
N GLY A 121 17.63 5.63 -6.83
CA GLY A 121 17.12 4.65 -7.81
C GLY A 121 16.49 5.29 -9.05
N ILE A 122 16.38 6.63 -9.09
CA ILE A 122 15.72 7.36 -10.18
C ILE A 122 16.76 8.13 -10.98
N ASP A 123 17.10 7.61 -12.16
CA ASP A 123 18.12 8.21 -13.04
C ASP A 123 17.54 9.33 -13.92
N PRO A 124 18.35 10.28 -14.42
CA PRO A 124 17.90 11.24 -15.43
C PRO A 124 17.24 10.54 -16.65
N PRO A 125 16.12 11.07 -17.18
CA PRO A 125 15.49 12.34 -16.86
C PRO A 125 14.46 12.26 -15.72
N GLY A 126 14.63 11.39 -14.73
CA GLY A 126 13.65 11.01 -13.72
C GLY A 126 13.00 9.65 -13.97
N TYR A 127 13.69 8.76 -14.68
CA TYR A 127 13.19 7.47 -15.12
C TYR A 127 13.53 6.38 -14.10
N ASN A 128 12.49 5.68 -13.64
CA ASN A 128 12.56 4.48 -12.81
C ASN A 128 11.70 3.41 -13.50
N ASP A 129 12.30 2.76 -14.49
CA ASP A 129 11.68 1.89 -15.50
C ASP A 129 10.45 1.09 -15.00
N PRO A 130 9.24 1.28 -15.59
CA PRO A 130 8.90 2.12 -16.75
C PRO A 130 8.39 3.53 -16.39
N LEU A 131 8.57 4.00 -15.16
CA LEU A 131 7.95 5.22 -14.65
C LEU A 131 8.81 6.46 -14.91
N LEU A 132 8.20 7.53 -15.43
CA LEU A 132 8.73 8.88 -15.26
C LEU A 132 8.22 9.46 -13.95
N CYS A 133 9.12 9.85 -13.06
CA CYS A 133 8.83 10.48 -11.78
C CYS A 133 9.16 11.98 -11.81
N ALA A 134 8.27 12.82 -11.29
CA ALA A 134 8.50 14.24 -11.11
C ALA A 134 8.06 14.66 -9.70
N GLY A 135 8.99 15.14 -8.89
CA GLY A 135 8.73 15.63 -7.54
C GLY A 135 8.22 17.06 -7.54
N LEU A 136 7.43 17.43 -6.53
CA LEU A 136 6.92 18.78 -6.38
C LEU A 136 8.06 19.76 -6.04
N VAL A 137 8.11 20.88 -6.76
CA VAL A 137 9.08 21.96 -6.56
C VAL A 137 8.52 22.97 -5.58
N LYS A 138 9.31 23.32 -4.56
CA LYS A 138 8.97 24.37 -3.61
C LYS A 138 8.86 25.73 -4.34
N PRO A 139 7.71 26.42 -4.26
CA PRO A 139 7.56 27.71 -4.91
C PRO A 139 8.34 28.79 -4.18
N GLU A 140 8.74 29.84 -4.91
CA GLU A 140 9.39 31.03 -4.34
C GLU A 140 8.43 31.86 -3.47
N VAL A 141 7.14 31.77 -3.74
CA VAL A 141 6.07 32.47 -3.01
C VAL A 141 5.19 31.45 -2.31
N ALA A 142 4.78 31.77 -1.08
CA ALA A 142 3.89 30.91 -0.31
C ALA A 142 2.60 30.58 -1.09
N THR A 143 2.22 29.31 -1.06
CA THR A 143 0.95 28.84 -1.64
C THR A 143 -0.23 29.37 -0.84
N LYS A 144 -1.33 29.66 -1.52
CA LYS A 144 -2.59 30.01 -0.86
C LYS A 144 -3.24 28.76 -0.28
N GLN A 145 -3.97 28.93 0.83
CA GLN A 145 -4.91 27.94 1.33
C GLN A 145 -6.00 27.69 0.30
N VAL A 146 -6.46 26.44 0.25
CA VAL A 146 -7.55 25.99 -0.62
C VAL A 146 -8.60 25.27 0.22
N GLU A 147 -9.87 25.37 -0.20
CA GLU A 147 -10.95 24.58 0.40
C GLU A 147 -10.71 23.09 0.16
N LEU A 148 -10.91 22.28 1.20
CA LEU A 148 -10.79 20.83 1.14
C LEU A 148 -11.70 20.24 0.05
N GLY A 149 -12.88 20.82 -0.18
CA GLY A 149 -13.74 20.40 -1.29
C GLY A 149 -13.09 20.52 -2.67
N LYS A 150 -12.21 21.50 -2.89
CA LYS A 150 -11.48 21.64 -4.16
C LYS A 150 -10.29 20.68 -4.27
N ALA A 151 -9.62 20.41 -3.14
CA ALA A 151 -8.61 19.35 -3.07
C ALA A 151 -9.24 17.98 -3.38
N TRP A 152 -10.44 17.73 -2.86
CA TRP A 152 -11.23 16.52 -3.11
C TRP A 152 -11.62 16.39 -4.60
N GLU A 153 -12.11 17.47 -5.20
CA GLU A 153 -12.44 17.52 -6.64
C GLU A 153 -11.20 17.32 -7.53
N PHE A 154 -10.02 17.79 -7.11
CA PHE A 154 -8.77 17.52 -7.83
C PHE A 154 -8.50 16.01 -7.97
N ALA A 155 -8.76 15.24 -6.91
CA ALA A 155 -8.64 13.78 -6.95
C ALA A 155 -9.58 13.12 -7.97
N GLY A 156 -10.56 13.85 -8.54
CA GLY A 156 -11.58 13.29 -9.43
C GLY A 156 -12.83 12.80 -8.68
N LEU A 157 -12.91 13.05 -7.37
CA LEU A 157 -14.04 12.67 -6.54
C LEU A 157 -15.13 13.74 -6.57
N THR A 158 -16.40 13.34 -6.45
CA THR A 158 -17.50 14.30 -6.40
C THR A 158 -17.57 14.95 -5.03
N LYS A 159 -17.86 16.25 -5.01
CA LYS A 159 -17.96 17.04 -3.78
C LYS A 159 -19.01 16.50 -2.80
N ASP A 160 -20.08 15.87 -3.31
CA ASP A 160 -21.15 15.28 -2.51
C ASP A 160 -20.71 14.04 -1.70
N MET A 161 -19.60 13.39 -2.07
CA MET A 161 -19.00 12.31 -1.27
C MET A 161 -18.34 12.81 0.01
N LEU A 162 -18.02 14.11 0.07
CA LEU A 162 -17.43 14.75 1.24
C LEU A 162 -18.54 15.43 2.05
N PRO A 163 -18.73 15.11 3.35
CA PRO A 163 -19.81 15.72 4.11
C PRO A 163 -19.66 17.24 4.17
N ALA A 164 -20.78 17.97 4.09
CA ALA A 164 -20.79 19.42 3.90
C ALA A 164 -19.87 20.22 4.85
N PRO A 165 -19.76 19.89 6.17
CA PRO A 165 -18.86 20.60 7.07
C PRO A 165 -17.37 20.50 6.69
N PHE A 166 -16.97 19.43 6.00
CA PHE A 166 -15.60 19.20 5.58
C PHE A 166 -15.24 20.03 4.35
N GLN A 167 -16.19 20.26 3.46
CA GLN A 167 -15.94 20.93 2.18
C GLN A 167 -15.32 22.32 2.35
N SER A 168 -15.69 23.05 3.41
CA SER A 168 -15.20 24.40 3.71
C SER A 168 -13.93 24.45 4.55
N LEU A 169 -13.40 23.30 4.98
CA LEU A 169 -12.14 23.28 5.73
C LEU A 169 -11.00 23.75 4.83
N LEU A 170 -10.01 24.43 5.40
CA LEU A 170 -8.88 24.96 4.65
C LEU A 170 -7.67 24.05 4.77
N VAL A 171 -7.05 23.75 3.64
CA VAL A 171 -5.82 22.97 3.54
C VAL A 171 -4.74 23.75 2.81
N GLU A 172 -3.47 23.46 3.11
CA GLU A 172 -2.31 24.08 2.49
C GLU A 172 -1.16 23.09 2.32
N MET A 173 -0.27 23.38 1.37
CA MET A 173 0.97 22.59 1.21
C MET A 173 1.90 22.88 2.39
N ASP A 174 2.36 21.84 3.07
CA ASP A 174 3.37 21.99 4.10
C ASP A 174 4.78 21.92 3.49
N TRP A 175 5.39 23.10 3.34
CA TRP A 175 6.75 23.26 2.82
C TRP A 175 7.83 23.29 3.90
N SER A 176 7.43 23.11 5.16
CA SER A 176 8.31 23.09 6.33
C SER A 176 8.75 21.68 6.69
N LEU A 177 7.95 20.68 6.29
CA LEU A 177 8.28 19.30 6.55
C LEU A 177 9.50 18.87 5.71
N PRO A 178 10.39 18.05 6.28
CA PRO A 178 11.59 17.57 5.61
C PRO A 178 11.26 16.71 4.37
N GLN A 179 12.28 16.30 3.62
CA GLN A 179 12.17 15.32 2.53
C GLN A 179 11.16 14.19 2.88
N LYS A 180 10.44 13.65 1.87
CA LYS A 180 9.54 12.46 1.93
C LYS A 180 8.02 12.69 2.00
N HIS A 181 7.52 13.89 1.68
CA HIS A 181 6.06 14.10 1.57
C HIS A 181 5.43 13.52 0.31
N ARG A 182 6.22 12.89 -0.59
CA ARG A 182 5.75 12.17 -1.80
C ARG A 182 4.78 12.95 -2.67
N ASN A 183 4.82 14.28 -2.60
CA ASN A 183 4.10 15.13 -3.53
C ASN A 183 4.78 15.03 -4.88
N ALA A 184 4.18 14.27 -5.79
CA ALA A 184 4.80 13.89 -7.04
C ALA A 184 3.76 13.52 -8.10
N LEU A 185 4.25 13.48 -9.34
CA LEU A 185 3.56 12.99 -10.51
C LEU A 185 4.37 11.83 -11.10
N TRP A 186 3.67 10.75 -11.43
CA TRP A 186 4.21 9.60 -12.13
C TRP A 186 3.52 9.46 -13.49
N PHE A 187 4.28 9.08 -14.51
CA PHE A 187 3.74 8.76 -15.82
C PHE A 187 4.29 7.40 -16.28
N ASN A 188 3.39 6.49 -16.64
CA ASN A 188 3.70 5.15 -17.14
C ASN A 188 3.20 5.01 -18.58
N PRO A 189 4.07 5.19 -19.59
CA PRO A 189 3.67 5.04 -20.99
C PRO A 189 3.23 3.61 -21.33
N GLY A 190 3.86 2.58 -20.77
CA GLY A 190 3.56 1.16 -21.00
C GLY A 190 2.24 0.66 -20.41
N PHE A 191 1.68 1.34 -19.41
CA PHE A 191 0.42 0.97 -18.75
C PHE A 191 -0.73 1.91 -19.16
N GLY A 192 -1.13 1.86 -20.43
CA GLY A 192 -2.21 2.71 -20.94
C GLY A 192 -1.91 4.21 -20.80
N SER A 193 -0.64 4.61 -20.91
CA SER A 193 -0.20 5.99 -20.70
C SER A 193 -0.67 6.58 -19.36
N GLN A 194 -0.71 5.78 -18.29
CA GLN A 194 -1.27 6.22 -17.02
C GLN A 194 -0.49 7.40 -16.41
N ILE A 195 -1.20 8.42 -15.92
CA ILE A 195 -0.67 9.50 -15.08
C ILE A 195 -1.21 9.29 -13.66
N LYS A 196 -0.34 9.33 -12.65
CA LYS A 196 -0.73 9.40 -11.24
C LYS A 196 -0.21 10.70 -10.66
N ALA A 197 -1.05 11.45 -9.95
CA ALA A 197 -0.63 12.63 -9.21
C ALA A 197 -1.06 12.47 -7.75
N ARG A 198 -0.11 12.65 -6.82
CA ARG A 198 -0.35 12.60 -5.37
C ARG A 198 -0.04 13.96 -4.75
N LEU A 199 -0.99 14.48 -3.98
CA LEU A 199 -0.85 15.70 -3.19
C LEU A 199 -1.27 15.46 -1.74
N ALA A 200 -0.36 15.70 -0.80
CA ALA A 200 -0.57 15.82 0.62
C ALA A 200 -0.65 17.30 1.01
N MET A 201 -1.77 17.70 1.61
CA MET A 201 -2.04 19.07 2.07
C MET A 201 -2.45 19.06 3.53
N GLN A 202 -1.73 19.81 4.36
CA GLN A 202 -1.99 19.96 5.78
C GLN A 202 -3.29 20.73 6.02
N LEU A 203 -4.13 20.23 6.92
CA LEU A 203 -5.30 20.96 7.42
C LEU A 203 -4.84 22.13 8.28
N ALA A 204 -5.38 23.32 8.01
CA ALA A 204 -5.00 24.55 8.69
C ALA A 204 -5.39 24.54 10.19
N ASP A 205 -6.50 23.88 10.54
CA ASP A 205 -6.93 23.67 11.92
C ASP A 205 -7.40 22.23 12.17
N PRO A 206 -6.48 21.32 12.56
CA PRO A 206 -6.80 19.94 12.92
C PRO A 206 -7.86 19.81 14.02
N LYS A 207 -7.99 20.81 14.91
CA LYS A 207 -8.97 20.78 16.01
C LYS A 207 -10.40 20.80 15.52
N THR A 208 -10.65 21.32 14.32
CA THR A 208 -11.99 21.29 13.73
C THR A 208 -12.45 19.85 13.52
N LEU A 209 -11.56 18.91 13.19
CA LEU A 209 -11.91 17.48 13.08
C LEU A 209 -12.33 16.90 14.44
N ASN A 210 -11.64 17.27 15.52
CA ASN A 210 -12.02 16.82 16.88
C ASN A 210 -13.44 17.22 17.25
N ALA A 211 -13.83 18.44 16.90
CA ALA A 211 -15.17 18.97 17.15
C ALA A 211 -16.23 18.30 16.25
N LEU A 212 -15.93 18.11 14.95
CA LEU A 212 -16.85 17.49 14.01
C LEU A 212 -17.14 16.03 14.35
N PHE A 213 -16.13 15.32 14.83
CA PHE A 213 -16.23 13.90 15.18
C PHE A 213 -16.49 13.65 16.66
N PHE A 214 -16.65 14.70 17.48
CA PHE A 214 -16.86 14.60 18.93
C PHE A 214 -15.86 13.66 19.62
N LEU A 215 -14.57 13.74 19.23
CA LEU A 215 -13.52 12.82 19.69
C LEU A 215 -13.20 12.96 21.18
N ASP A 216 -13.57 14.10 21.78
CA ASP A 216 -13.50 14.32 23.21
C ASP A 216 -14.30 13.28 24.00
N LYS A 217 -15.43 12.79 23.45
CA LYS A 217 -16.26 11.74 24.06
C LYS A 217 -15.57 10.39 24.16
N VAL A 218 -14.65 10.11 23.22
CA VAL A 218 -13.82 8.89 23.21
C VAL A 218 -12.41 9.15 23.73
N LYS A 219 -12.13 10.35 24.29
CA LYS A 219 -10.81 10.74 24.84
C LYS A 219 -9.67 10.62 23.82
N MET A 220 -9.95 10.95 22.56
CA MET A 220 -8.98 11.01 21.47
C MET A 220 -8.85 12.44 20.96
N GLU A 221 -7.64 12.85 20.55
CA GLU A 221 -7.38 14.18 20.00
C GLU A 221 -6.52 14.08 18.75
N ILE A 222 -7.01 14.51 17.60
CA ILE A 222 -6.21 14.73 16.39
C ILE A 222 -5.35 15.98 16.62
N THR A 223 -4.03 15.81 16.57
CA THR A 223 -3.04 16.88 16.73
C THR A 223 -2.54 17.40 15.39
N LYS A 224 -2.50 16.54 14.36
CA LYS A 224 -2.21 16.89 12.97
C LYS A 224 -3.11 16.10 12.05
N ALA A 225 -3.48 16.71 10.93
CA ALA A 225 -4.19 16.04 9.85
C ALA A 225 -3.78 16.63 8.51
N GLU A 226 -3.49 15.79 7.54
CA GLU A 226 -3.28 16.15 6.14
C GLU A 226 -4.27 15.38 5.27
N ILE A 227 -4.78 16.00 4.21
CA ILE A 227 -5.51 15.28 3.17
C ILE A 227 -4.51 14.81 2.13
N VAL A 228 -4.55 13.53 1.79
CA VAL A 228 -3.76 12.91 0.73
C VAL A 228 -4.68 12.57 -0.42
N CYS A 229 -4.56 13.33 -1.49
CA CYS A 229 -5.34 13.20 -2.71
C CYS A 229 -4.49 12.51 -3.78
N LYS A 230 -4.96 11.38 -4.28
CA LYS A 230 -4.41 10.70 -5.46
C LYS A 230 -5.40 10.81 -6.61
N LYS A 231 -4.89 11.23 -7.76
CA LYS A 231 -5.63 11.26 -9.03
C LYS A 231 -4.92 10.34 -10.01
N VAL A 232 -5.66 9.42 -10.61
CA VAL A 232 -5.17 8.47 -11.60
C VAL A 232 -5.92 8.70 -12.90
N LEU A 233 -5.18 8.99 -13.97
CA LEU A 233 -5.72 9.09 -15.32
C LEU A 233 -5.16 7.96 -16.17
N THR A 234 -6.02 7.10 -16.68
CA THR A 234 -5.62 6.01 -17.58
C THR A 234 -6.25 6.21 -18.96
N GLN A 235 -5.47 6.03 -20.04
CA GLN A 235 -5.98 6.16 -21.39
C GLN A 235 -6.71 4.87 -21.79
N ALA A 236 -8.00 4.97 -22.07
CA ALA A 236 -8.80 3.89 -22.64
C ALA A 236 -8.99 4.12 -24.15
N ASP A 237 -8.82 3.07 -24.96
CA ASP A 237 -9.15 3.10 -26.39
C ASP A 237 -10.49 2.37 -26.64
N THR A 238 -11.46 3.10 -27.17
CA THR A 238 -12.78 2.55 -27.52
C THR A 238 -12.90 2.18 -29.01
N GLY A 239 -11.79 2.20 -29.75
CA GLY A 239 -11.74 2.00 -31.21
C GLY A 239 -12.22 3.21 -32.02
N GLN A 240 -13.03 4.08 -31.44
CA GLN A 240 -13.50 5.33 -32.06
C GLN A 240 -12.83 6.58 -31.48
N ARG A 241 -12.41 6.52 -30.21
CA ARG A 241 -11.78 7.64 -29.50
C ARG A 241 -10.92 7.12 -28.34
N LYS A 242 -9.83 7.84 -28.10
CA LYS A 242 -9.09 7.77 -26.84
C LYS A 242 -9.86 8.56 -25.78
N LEU A 243 -10.08 7.95 -24.62
CA LEU A 243 -10.75 8.56 -23.47
C LEU A 243 -9.81 8.54 -22.27
N ALA A 244 -9.93 9.55 -21.41
CA ALA A 244 -9.35 9.48 -20.08
C ALA A 244 -10.38 8.86 -19.13
N VAL A 245 -9.97 7.81 -18.43
CA VAL A 245 -10.68 7.26 -17.27
C VAL A 245 -10.03 7.88 -16.04
N ASP A 246 -10.82 8.61 -15.26
CA ASP A 246 -10.40 9.28 -14.02
C ASP A 246 -10.78 8.40 -12.82
N GLU A 247 -9.79 8.07 -12.01
CA GLU A 247 -9.94 7.34 -10.76
C GLU A 247 -9.31 8.17 -9.65
N GLY A 248 -10.05 8.34 -8.56
CA GLY A 248 -9.67 9.21 -7.46
C GLY A 248 -9.65 8.49 -6.14
N GLU A 249 -8.70 8.84 -5.30
CA GLU A 249 -8.64 8.45 -3.90
C GLU A 249 -8.31 9.67 -3.05
N ALA A 250 -8.98 9.82 -1.91
CA ALA A 250 -8.67 10.85 -0.94
C ALA A 250 -8.89 10.30 0.46
N LEU A 251 -7.86 10.44 1.31
CA LEU A 251 -7.88 9.99 2.69
C LEU A 251 -7.13 10.99 3.57
N PHE A 252 -7.41 10.99 4.87
CA PHE A 252 -6.67 11.84 5.81
C PHE A 252 -5.50 11.06 6.41
N GLY A 253 -4.27 11.55 6.24
CA GLY A 253 -3.15 11.18 7.10
C GLY A 253 -3.25 11.96 8.41
N LEU A 254 -3.00 11.34 9.56
CA LEU A 254 -3.15 12.03 10.85
C LEU A 254 -2.15 11.59 11.91
N GLU A 255 -1.94 12.51 12.86
CA GLU A 255 -1.32 12.26 14.15
C GLU A 255 -2.41 12.49 15.20
N CYS A 256 -2.61 11.54 16.11
CA CYS A 256 -3.57 11.69 17.19
C CYS A 256 -2.99 11.25 18.54
N LYS A 257 -3.54 11.82 19.60
CA LYS A 257 -3.22 11.48 20.99
C LYS A 257 -4.31 10.64 21.61
N LEU A 258 -3.86 9.64 22.34
CA LEU A 258 -4.64 8.76 23.19
C LEU A 258 -4.04 8.78 24.61
N GLY A 259 -4.49 9.75 25.41
CA GLY A 259 -3.79 10.10 26.65
C GLY A 259 -2.37 10.58 26.35
N ASP A 260 -1.37 9.87 26.89
CA ASP A 260 0.06 10.16 26.66
C ASP A 260 0.63 9.47 25.40
N LEU A 261 -0.16 8.65 24.70
CA LEU A 261 0.27 7.92 23.52
C LEU A 261 0.03 8.75 22.25
N THR A 262 1.06 8.97 21.44
CA THR A 262 0.95 9.62 20.12
C THR A 262 0.92 8.54 19.03
N LEU A 263 -0.19 8.42 18.33
CA LEU A 263 -0.38 7.49 17.22
C LEU A 263 -0.34 8.23 15.89
N THR A 264 0.14 7.58 14.83
CA THR A 264 0.12 8.08 13.45
C THR A 264 -0.64 7.12 12.56
N GLY A 265 -1.30 7.60 11.51
CA GLY A 265 -2.01 6.70 10.62
C GLY A 265 -2.95 7.43 9.68
N CYS A 266 -4.07 6.80 9.33
CA CYS A 266 -5.08 7.38 8.46
C CYS A 266 -6.49 7.38 9.06
N LEU A 267 -7.34 8.23 8.47
CA LEU A 267 -8.77 8.28 8.67
C LEU A 267 -9.48 8.19 7.32
N GLU A 268 -10.44 7.27 7.27
CA GLU A 268 -11.35 7.04 6.16
C GLU A 268 -12.77 7.43 6.58
N LEU A 269 -13.47 8.12 5.67
CA LEU A 269 -14.86 8.53 5.84
C LEU A 269 -15.77 7.56 5.10
N SER A 270 -16.83 7.11 5.76
CA SER A 270 -17.91 6.33 5.17
C SER A 270 -19.26 6.90 5.57
N ASP A 271 -20.33 6.46 4.91
CA ASP A 271 -21.68 6.91 5.26
C ASP A 271 -22.06 6.39 6.65
N GLY A 272 -22.16 7.32 7.61
CA GLY A 272 -22.50 7.02 9.00
C GLY A 272 -21.38 6.40 9.84
N ALA A 273 -20.15 6.29 9.36
CA ALA A 273 -19.03 5.80 10.17
C ALA A 273 -17.67 6.40 9.77
N ILE A 274 -16.75 6.43 10.73
CA ILE A 274 -15.37 6.88 10.55
C ILE A 274 -14.43 5.76 10.96
N LEU A 275 -13.51 5.39 10.08
CA LEU A 275 -12.51 4.37 10.35
C LEU A 275 -11.14 5.00 10.51
N PHE A 276 -10.55 4.80 11.68
CA PHE A 276 -9.15 5.10 11.97
C PHE A 276 -8.32 3.84 11.79
N THR A 277 -7.17 3.97 11.12
CA THR A 277 -6.12 2.94 11.11
C THR A 277 -4.84 3.59 11.61
N LEU A 278 -4.39 3.21 12.79
CA LEU A 278 -3.36 3.89 13.57
C LEU A 278 -2.21 2.95 13.93
N GLN A 279 -1.01 3.50 14.02
CA GLN A 279 0.24 2.83 14.31
C GLN A 279 1.04 3.60 15.36
N ASN A 280 2.02 2.93 15.96
CA ASN A 280 2.88 3.49 17.00
C ASN A 280 4.09 2.58 17.25
N ASN A 281 5.22 3.19 17.63
CA ASN A 281 6.49 2.48 17.84
C ASN A 281 6.85 2.27 19.32
N ASP A 282 6.00 2.67 20.27
CA ASP A 282 6.14 2.43 21.71
C ASP A 282 5.86 0.94 22.02
N GLU A 283 6.76 0.31 22.77
CA GLU A 283 6.64 -1.08 23.18
C GLU A 283 5.37 -1.34 24.03
N ASP A 284 4.91 -0.33 24.76
CA ASP A 284 3.73 -0.42 25.64
C ASP A 284 2.43 0.08 24.97
N ALA A 285 2.47 0.43 23.68
CA ALA A 285 1.31 0.96 22.95
C ALA A 285 0.07 0.05 23.08
N ALA A 286 0.26 -1.25 22.89
CA ALA A 286 -0.80 -2.24 22.95
C ALA A 286 -1.53 -2.24 24.29
N ALA A 287 -0.78 -2.24 25.40
CA ALA A 287 -1.36 -2.26 26.75
C ALA A 287 -2.15 -0.99 27.04
N LYS A 288 -1.61 0.18 26.66
CA LYS A 288 -2.27 1.48 26.81
C LYS A 288 -3.56 1.55 25.98
N ILE A 289 -3.55 1.06 24.74
CA ILE A 289 -4.73 1.03 23.86
C ILE A 289 -5.81 0.08 24.43
N ILE A 290 -5.43 -1.11 24.90
CA ILE A 290 -6.36 -2.07 25.51
C ILE A 290 -7.00 -1.50 26.78
N GLU A 291 -6.21 -0.85 27.64
CA GLU A 291 -6.73 -0.18 28.84
C GLU A 291 -7.73 0.94 28.47
N TRP A 292 -7.38 1.76 27.49
CA TRP A 292 -8.23 2.85 27.02
C TRP A 292 -9.54 2.33 26.41
N LEU A 293 -9.51 1.26 25.61
CA LEU A 293 -10.72 0.61 25.06
C LEU A 293 -11.64 0.11 26.19
N GLY A 294 -11.05 -0.49 27.23
CA GLY A 294 -11.74 -0.89 28.46
C GLY A 294 -12.54 0.25 29.08
N ASP A 295 -11.90 1.41 29.21
CA ASP A 295 -12.49 2.63 29.77
C ASP A 295 -13.54 3.27 28.84
N VAL A 296 -13.30 3.34 27.53
CA VAL A 296 -14.24 3.99 26.61
C VAL A 296 -15.53 3.19 26.47
N ILE A 297 -15.42 1.88 26.23
CA ILE A 297 -16.57 1.01 25.90
C ILE A 297 -17.30 0.57 27.17
N TRP A 298 -16.58 0.05 28.17
CA TRP A 298 -17.19 -0.55 29.37
C TRP A 298 -17.07 0.29 30.63
N LYS A 299 -16.42 1.47 30.58
CA LYS A 299 -16.11 2.29 31.76
C LYS A 299 -15.33 1.51 32.83
N ASP A 300 -14.56 0.50 32.40
CA ASP A 300 -13.71 -0.33 33.24
C ASP A 300 -12.40 -0.66 32.52
N LYS A 301 -11.34 0.04 32.94
CA LYS A 301 -9.95 -0.15 32.48
C LYS A 301 -9.43 -1.58 32.62
N ASN A 302 -10.03 -2.39 33.49
CA ASN A 302 -9.60 -3.76 33.73
C ASN A 302 -10.33 -4.79 32.85
N LYS A 303 -11.38 -4.39 32.13
CA LYS A 303 -12.27 -5.29 31.39
C LYS A 303 -11.54 -6.21 30.41
N LEU A 304 -10.48 -5.69 29.77
CA LEU A 304 -9.70 -6.39 28.76
C LEU A 304 -8.29 -6.81 29.23
N LYS A 305 -7.97 -6.72 30.52
CA LYS A 305 -6.62 -7.04 31.03
C LYS A 305 -6.19 -8.48 30.78
N ASP A 306 -7.13 -9.42 30.75
CA ASP A 306 -6.80 -10.80 30.44
C ASP A 306 -6.35 -11.00 28.99
N MET A 307 -6.69 -10.07 28.08
CA MET A 307 -6.19 -10.09 26.69
C MET A 307 -4.70 -9.80 26.61
N GLU A 308 -4.21 -8.89 27.44
CA GLU A 308 -2.77 -8.65 27.54
C GLU A 308 -2.03 -9.92 27.99
N LYS A 309 -2.59 -10.69 28.92
CA LYS A 309 -1.99 -11.96 29.36
C LYS A 309 -1.97 -13.00 28.25
N VAL A 310 -3.03 -13.09 27.44
CA VAL A 310 -3.08 -14.02 26.30
C VAL A 310 -2.00 -13.67 25.29
N PHE A 311 -1.83 -12.39 24.96
CA PHE A 311 -0.82 -11.96 24.00
C PHE A 311 0.61 -12.10 24.51
N ARG A 312 0.85 -11.90 25.80
CA ARG A 312 2.17 -12.03 26.44
C ARG A 312 2.46 -13.45 26.96
N GLY A 313 1.59 -14.41 26.68
CA GLY A 313 1.73 -15.80 27.10
C GLY A 313 2.80 -16.56 26.30
N GLU A 314 3.29 -17.67 26.87
CA GLU A 314 4.12 -18.61 26.12
C GLU A 314 3.30 -19.27 24.99
N PRO A 315 3.90 -19.57 23.81
CA PRO A 315 5.34 -19.53 23.49
C PRO A 315 5.84 -18.20 22.89
N PHE A 316 5.01 -17.16 22.83
CA PHE A 316 5.33 -15.92 22.11
C PHE A 316 6.46 -15.10 22.78
N LYS A 317 7.29 -14.47 21.95
CA LYS A 317 8.46 -13.64 22.30
C LYS A 317 8.51 -12.40 21.40
N SER A 318 9.23 -11.35 21.83
CA SER A 318 9.43 -10.11 21.04
C SER A 318 8.12 -9.57 20.45
N ILE A 319 7.16 -9.28 21.33
CA ILE A 319 5.85 -8.77 20.93
C ILE A 319 6.00 -7.30 20.56
N SER A 320 5.48 -6.92 19.40
CA SER A 320 5.53 -5.54 18.90
C SER A 320 4.14 -5.14 18.39
N PHE A 321 3.68 -3.96 18.80
CA PHE A 321 2.45 -3.39 18.28
C PHE A 321 2.60 -3.06 16.78
N ARG A 322 1.56 -3.34 15.98
CA ARG A 322 1.55 -3.09 14.53
C ARG A 322 0.51 -2.06 14.17
N ARG A 323 -0.74 -2.34 14.55
CA ARG A 323 -1.87 -1.53 14.15
C ARG A 323 -2.98 -1.56 15.18
N PHE A 324 -3.66 -0.44 15.27
CA PHE A 324 -4.94 -0.29 15.92
C PHE A 324 -5.94 0.27 14.91
N GLN A 325 -7.02 -0.45 14.66
CA GLN A 325 -8.16 0.05 13.88
C GLN A 325 -9.31 0.37 14.82
N LEU A 326 -9.97 1.49 14.57
CA LEU A 326 -11.12 1.95 15.35
C LEU A 326 -12.17 2.47 14.39
N SER A 327 -13.36 1.90 14.43
CA SER A 327 -14.52 2.47 13.78
C SER A 327 -15.39 3.17 14.82
N LEU A 328 -15.87 4.35 14.45
CA LEU A 328 -16.86 5.11 15.19
C LEU A 328 -18.12 5.21 14.34
N ASP A 329 -19.24 4.70 14.84
CA ASP A 329 -20.57 4.94 14.29
C ASP A 329 -20.96 6.40 14.58
N THR A 330 -21.22 7.15 13.53
CA THR A 330 -21.63 8.56 13.56
C THR A 330 -23.03 8.78 13.05
N SER A 331 -23.86 7.73 12.95
CA SER A 331 -25.26 7.85 12.54
C SER A 331 -26.13 8.62 13.55
N GLU A 332 -25.75 8.61 14.83
CA GLU A 332 -26.37 9.44 15.87
C GLU A 332 -25.65 10.79 16.01
N ASP A 333 -26.33 11.87 15.58
CA ASP A 333 -25.82 13.23 15.66
C ASP A 333 -25.24 13.57 17.03
N GLY A 334 -23.98 13.98 17.04
CA GLY A 334 -23.31 14.47 18.24
C GLY A 334 -22.88 13.39 19.21
N ASN A 335 -23.03 12.10 18.92
CA ASN A 335 -22.72 11.03 19.87
C ASN A 335 -22.07 9.81 19.20
N PRO A 336 -20.82 9.95 18.72
CA PRO A 336 -20.09 8.83 18.14
C PRO A 336 -19.98 7.69 19.15
N LYS A 337 -20.16 6.46 18.69
CA LYS A 337 -19.98 5.25 19.50
C LYS A 337 -18.95 4.36 18.83
N VAL A 338 -18.09 3.75 19.64
CA VAL A 338 -17.21 2.70 19.13
C VAL A 338 -18.08 1.51 18.71
N ASP A 339 -18.05 1.18 17.43
CA ASP A 339 -18.80 0.05 16.86
C ASP A 339 -17.87 -1.08 16.39
N PHE A 340 -16.60 -0.79 16.16
CA PHE A 340 -15.58 -1.80 15.89
C PHE A 340 -14.20 -1.34 16.37
N PHE A 341 -13.38 -2.29 16.80
CA PHE A 341 -11.95 -2.07 16.89
C PHE A 341 -11.16 -3.35 16.63
N ARG A 342 -9.91 -3.18 16.20
CA ARG A 342 -8.92 -4.25 16.02
C ARG A 342 -7.57 -3.83 16.55
N VAL A 343 -6.91 -4.68 17.33
CA VAL A 343 -5.53 -4.50 17.77
C VAL A 343 -4.70 -5.63 17.19
N ASP A 344 -3.66 -5.29 16.44
CA ASP A 344 -2.74 -6.21 15.78
C ASP A 344 -1.34 -6.10 16.39
N LEU A 345 -0.81 -7.25 16.83
CA LEU A 345 0.52 -7.40 17.42
C LEU A 345 1.30 -8.43 16.61
N GLN A 346 2.56 -8.14 16.30
CA GLN A 346 3.49 -9.17 15.83
C GLN A 346 4.10 -9.84 17.05
N ALA A 347 4.20 -11.16 17.02
CA ALA A 347 5.02 -11.92 17.95
C ALA A 347 5.93 -12.88 17.20
N SER A 348 7.11 -13.12 17.73
CA SER A 348 7.98 -14.21 17.30
C SER A 348 7.75 -15.44 18.17
N THR A 349 8.06 -16.63 17.65
CA THR A 349 8.02 -17.88 18.42
C THR A 349 9.18 -18.77 18.06
N PRO A 350 9.82 -19.48 19.01
CA PRO A 350 10.84 -20.49 18.69
C PRO A 350 10.23 -21.77 18.09
N VAL A 351 8.90 -21.93 18.15
CA VAL A 351 8.20 -23.12 17.64
C VAL A 351 8.32 -23.17 16.11
N GLY A 352 8.73 -24.33 15.58
CA GLY A 352 8.88 -24.53 14.13
C GLY A 352 10.12 -23.88 13.52
N GLN A 353 11.03 -23.30 14.34
CA GLN A 353 12.28 -22.72 13.84
C GLN A 353 13.41 -23.74 13.80
N SER A 354 14.08 -23.86 12.65
CA SER A 354 15.30 -24.67 12.54
C SER A 354 16.50 -23.99 13.22
N PRO A 355 17.46 -24.76 13.75
CA PRO A 355 18.68 -24.23 14.36
C PRO A 355 19.48 -23.31 13.42
N ASP A 356 19.45 -23.57 12.11
CA ASP A 356 20.16 -22.76 11.13
C ASP A 356 19.45 -21.43 10.88
N SER A 357 18.10 -21.43 10.82
CA SER A 357 17.31 -20.19 10.80
C SER A 357 17.62 -19.31 12.01
N VAL A 358 17.73 -19.90 13.21
CA VAL A 358 18.09 -19.16 14.44
C VAL A 358 19.49 -18.54 14.34
N LYS A 359 20.50 -19.26 13.80
CA LYS A 359 21.87 -18.74 13.62
C LYS A 359 21.92 -17.60 12.60
N GLU A 360 21.09 -17.66 11.57
CA GLU A 360 20.96 -16.62 10.54
C GLU A 360 20.13 -15.42 11.00
N GLY A 361 19.62 -15.43 12.24
CA GLY A 361 18.79 -14.35 12.78
C GLY A 361 17.36 -14.33 12.25
N LYS A 362 16.95 -15.37 11.53
CA LYS A 362 15.59 -15.54 10.98
C LYS A 362 14.60 -15.87 12.09
N LYS A 363 13.39 -15.30 12.02
CA LYS A 363 12.34 -15.51 13.02
C LYS A 363 11.02 -15.88 12.35
N THR A 364 10.40 -16.96 12.81
CA THR A 364 8.99 -17.24 12.55
C THR A 364 8.13 -16.22 13.28
N LEU A 365 7.21 -15.60 12.54
CA LEU A 365 6.35 -14.53 13.02
C LEU A 365 4.88 -14.94 12.99
N PHE A 366 4.15 -14.47 13.99
CA PHE A 366 2.71 -14.58 14.08
C PHE A 366 2.10 -13.19 14.21
N LEU A 367 0.98 -12.98 13.53
CA LEU A 367 0.10 -11.84 13.75
C LEU A 367 -0.97 -12.26 14.75
N LEU A 368 -0.98 -11.59 15.90
CA LEU A 368 -1.96 -11.74 16.95
C LEU A 368 -2.93 -10.57 16.84
N SER A 369 -4.17 -10.85 16.44
CA SER A 369 -5.25 -9.90 16.29
C SER A 369 -6.30 -10.10 17.36
N TYR A 370 -6.73 -9.01 18.00
CA TYR A 370 -7.96 -8.99 18.78
C TYR A 370 -8.95 -8.04 18.14
N THR A 371 -10.15 -8.54 17.84
CA THR A 371 -11.19 -7.81 17.13
C THR A 371 -12.47 -7.82 17.94
N TRP A 372 -13.11 -6.67 18.03
CA TRP A 372 -14.42 -6.52 18.66
C TRP A 372 -15.33 -5.70 17.76
N ASN A 373 -16.62 -5.99 17.80
CA ASN A 373 -17.64 -5.22 17.11
C ASN A 373 -18.92 -5.12 17.94
N ASN A 374 -19.74 -4.13 17.66
CA ASN A 374 -20.99 -3.85 18.34
C ASN A 374 -22.19 -4.38 17.53
N LEU A 375 -22.21 -5.67 17.21
CA LEU A 375 -23.27 -6.29 16.39
C LEU A 375 -24.59 -6.55 17.16
N GLY A 376 -24.96 -5.70 18.12
CA GLY A 376 -26.26 -5.77 18.80
C GLY A 376 -26.51 -7.03 19.64
N VAL A 377 -25.50 -7.86 19.87
CA VAL A 377 -25.57 -8.96 20.84
C VAL A 377 -25.40 -8.37 22.24
N ALA A 378 -26.23 -8.80 23.20
CA ALA A 378 -26.18 -8.27 24.57
C ALA A 378 -24.74 -8.19 25.09
N GLU A 379 -24.37 -7.07 25.73
CA GLU A 379 -23.01 -6.74 26.20
C GLU A 379 -22.33 -7.86 27.02
N THR A 380 -23.13 -8.75 27.62
CA THR A 380 -22.68 -9.90 28.40
C THR A 380 -22.15 -11.08 27.57
N THR A 381 -22.30 -11.05 26.24
CA THR A 381 -22.01 -12.19 25.35
C THR A 381 -21.00 -11.90 24.24
N ASN A 382 -20.52 -10.66 24.11
CA ASN A 382 -19.55 -10.27 23.08
C ASN A 382 -18.27 -9.69 23.70
N LEU A 383 -17.29 -10.58 23.92
CA LEU A 383 -15.92 -10.22 24.30
C LEU A 383 -14.98 -10.16 23.10
N GLY A 384 -15.50 -10.12 21.86
CA GLY A 384 -14.68 -10.11 20.66
C GLY A 384 -14.08 -11.48 20.29
N THR A 385 -13.13 -11.43 19.37
CA THR A 385 -12.45 -12.57 18.77
C THR A 385 -10.95 -12.35 18.83
N ILE A 386 -10.21 -13.36 19.28
CA ILE A 386 -8.76 -13.42 19.21
C ILE A 386 -8.39 -14.30 18.03
N ARG A 387 -7.42 -13.90 17.22
CA ARG A 387 -6.86 -14.70 16.15
C ARG A 387 -5.34 -14.63 16.22
N GLY A 388 -4.68 -15.77 16.18
CA GLY A 388 -3.24 -15.86 15.96
C GLY A 388 -3.01 -16.57 14.64
N GLU A 389 -2.23 -15.98 13.75
CA GLU A 389 -1.92 -16.58 12.45
C GLU A 389 -0.45 -16.44 12.09
N LEU A 390 0.10 -17.44 11.41
CA LEU A 390 1.41 -17.37 10.79
C LEU A 390 1.40 -16.20 9.82
N TRP A 391 2.38 -15.30 9.98
CA TRP A 391 2.38 -14.03 9.27
C TRP A 391 3.56 -13.91 8.33
N GLU A 392 3.24 -13.61 7.08
CA GLU A 392 4.16 -13.20 6.03
C GLU A 392 3.86 -11.73 5.72
N PRO A 393 4.79 -10.79 5.98
CA PRO A 393 4.65 -9.42 5.54
C PRO A 393 4.68 -9.35 4.02
N SER A 394 4.14 -8.26 3.49
CA SER A 394 4.31 -7.91 2.09
C SER A 394 5.77 -7.57 1.77
N ASP A 395 6.11 -7.71 0.49
CA ASP A 395 7.40 -7.33 -0.10
C ASP A 395 7.77 -5.87 0.14
N GLU A 396 9.06 -5.56 -0.10
CA GLU A 396 9.65 -4.24 0.04
C GLU A 396 8.85 -3.15 -0.69
N SER A 397 8.52 -2.10 0.04
CA SER A 397 7.83 -0.93 -0.48
C SER A 397 8.79 0.27 -0.58
N SER A 398 8.89 0.88 -1.76
CA SER A 398 9.71 2.08 -2.02
C SER A 398 8.87 3.35 -1.95
N LEU A 399 9.44 4.46 -1.46
CA LEU A 399 8.77 5.77 -1.49
C LEU A 399 8.52 6.26 -2.92
N ALA A 400 9.27 5.75 -3.90
CA ALA A 400 9.09 6.05 -5.32
C ALA A 400 7.91 5.30 -5.96
N ASP A 401 7.39 4.25 -5.32
CA ASP A 401 6.19 3.55 -5.78
C ASP A 401 4.98 4.48 -5.59
N PRO A 402 4.17 4.77 -6.63
CA PRO A 402 2.98 5.60 -6.49
C PRO A 402 1.90 5.02 -5.56
N GLU A 403 1.86 3.71 -5.34
CA GLU A 403 0.83 3.06 -4.51
C GLU A 403 1.16 3.06 -3.02
N TYR A 404 2.44 3.17 -2.68
CA TYR A 404 2.88 3.17 -1.29
C TYR A 404 2.20 4.29 -0.49
N GLU A 405 1.91 4.06 0.79
CA GLU A 405 1.63 5.09 1.77
C GLU A 405 2.14 4.62 3.13
N GLU A 406 2.65 5.52 3.97
CA GLU A 406 3.30 5.12 5.23
C GLU A 406 2.33 4.37 6.16
N TRP A 407 1.05 4.76 6.20
CA TRP A 407 0.04 4.09 7.03
C TRP A 407 -0.42 2.73 6.50
N THR A 408 -0.12 2.39 5.24
CA THR A 408 -0.35 1.04 4.69
C THR A 408 0.83 0.10 4.93
N ASP A 409 1.96 0.63 5.40
CA ASP A 409 3.15 -0.14 5.72
C ASP A 409 3.04 -0.74 7.14
N PHE A 410 2.65 -2.01 7.24
CA PHE A 410 2.42 -2.71 8.53
C PHE A 410 3.69 -3.35 9.13
N GLN A 411 4.87 -2.78 8.85
CA GLN A 411 6.16 -3.08 9.49
C GLN A 411 6.07 -2.77 11.02
N PRO A 412 6.98 -3.19 11.93
CA PRO A 412 8.41 -3.52 11.76
C PRO A 412 8.74 -4.99 11.47
N ILE A 413 9.12 -5.27 10.24
CA ILE A 413 10.20 -6.22 9.97
C ILE A 413 11.35 -5.38 9.40
N PRO A 414 12.57 -5.47 9.94
CA PRO A 414 13.71 -4.85 9.30
C PRO A 414 13.78 -5.33 7.86
N LYS A 415 13.98 -4.39 6.91
CA LYS A 415 14.00 -4.59 5.45
C LYS A 415 14.71 -5.88 5.00
N ASP A 416 15.69 -6.34 5.78
CA ASP A 416 16.54 -7.50 5.48
C ASP A 416 16.25 -8.77 6.32
N THR A 417 15.05 -8.95 6.89
CA THR A 417 14.77 -10.17 7.68
C THR A 417 14.10 -11.22 6.80
N PRO A 418 14.84 -12.21 6.25
CA PRO A 418 14.22 -13.34 5.57
C PRO A 418 13.37 -14.13 6.56
N ILE A 419 12.14 -14.44 6.16
CA ILE A 419 11.13 -15.01 7.04
C ILE A 419 11.09 -16.50 6.77
N PRO A 420 11.48 -17.32 7.76
CA PRO A 420 11.47 -18.75 7.60
C PRO A 420 10.03 -19.24 7.70
N GLU A 421 9.62 -20.05 6.72
CA GLU A 421 8.46 -20.93 6.85
C GLU A 421 8.66 -21.84 8.09
N MET A 422 7.59 -22.16 8.81
CA MET A 422 7.71 -23.08 9.93
C MET A 422 8.01 -24.49 9.44
N GLU A 423 8.99 -25.13 10.06
CA GLU A 423 9.42 -26.49 9.72
C GLU A 423 8.79 -27.52 10.67
N ILE A 424 8.15 -28.55 10.09
CA ILE A 424 7.49 -29.63 10.84
C ILE A 424 8.46 -30.33 11.80
N ALA A 425 9.73 -30.44 11.40
CA ALA A 425 10.78 -31.09 12.17
C ALA A 425 10.97 -30.48 13.57
N TYR A 426 10.58 -29.20 13.77
CA TYR A 426 10.83 -28.43 14.98
C TYR A 426 9.55 -27.92 15.66
N LEU A 427 8.39 -28.49 15.33
CA LEU A 427 7.11 -28.06 15.95
C LEU A 427 6.96 -28.47 17.40
N ILE A 428 7.60 -29.57 17.82
CA ILE A 428 7.50 -30.06 19.20
C ILE A 428 8.64 -29.42 20.00
N PRO A 429 8.35 -28.55 20.98
CA PRO A 429 9.41 -27.91 21.75
C PRO A 429 10.35 -28.93 22.40
N GLY A 430 11.65 -28.80 22.14
CA GLY A 430 12.68 -29.69 22.69
C GLY A 430 12.79 -31.06 22.01
N GLN A 431 12.04 -31.34 20.95
CA GLN A 431 12.15 -32.57 20.17
C GLN A 431 12.33 -32.25 18.68
N THR A 432 13.18 -33.03 18.02
CA THR A 432 13.36 -32.96 16.57
C THR A 432 12.77 -34.21 15.95
N ILE A 433 11.93 -34.04 14.93
CA ILE A 433 11.43 -35.17 14.14
C ILE A 433 12.50 -35.51 13.11
N ASP A 434 13.28 -36.54 13.41
CA ASP A 434 14.29 -37.05 12.49
C ASP A 434 13.63 -37.77 11.30
N SER A 435 14.26 -37.69 10.12
CA SER A 435 13.93 -38.50 8.93
C SER A 435 12.53 -38.26 8.33
N ILE A 436 12.16 -37.01 8.04
CA ILE A 436 10.97 -36.71 7.21
C ILE A 436 11.31 -37.00 5.73
N PRO A 437 10.58 -37.88 5.03
CA PRO A 437 10.83 -38.17 3.61
C PRO A 437 10.76 -36.91 2.74
N ASP A 438 11.61 -36.81 1.72
CA ASP A 438 11.67 -35.65 0.82
C ASP A 438 10.40 -35.45 -0.01
N THR A 439 9.59 -36.50 -0.15
CA THR A 439 8.31 -36.52 -0.87
C THR A 439 7.11 -36.12 -0.01
N VAL A 440 7.34 -35.68 1.24
CA VAL A 440 6.30 -35.25 2.19
C VAL A 440 6.48 -33.76 2.50
N PRO A 441 5.39 -33.00 2.70
CA PRO A 441 5.47 -31.64 3.20
C PRO A 441 6.33 -31.50 4.44
N LYS A 442 7.29 -30.56 4.39
CA LYS A 442 8.15 -30.21 5.53
C LYS A 442 7.86 -28.82 6.09
N LYS A 443 7.12 -28.01 5.33
CA LYS A 443 6.90 -26.60 5.61
C LYS A 443 5.42 -26.31 5.84
N ILE A 444 5.15 -25.44 6.80
CA ILE A 444 3.84 -24.88 7.05
C ILE A 444 3.80 -23.48 6.45
N SER A 445 2.98 -23.31 5.41
CA SER A 445 2.74 -22.04 4.72
C SER A 445 1.53 -21.28 5.30
N ARG A 446 0.66 -21.98 6.04
CA ARG A 446 -0.45 -21.36 6.79
C ARG A 446 -0.62 -22.06 8.12
N ALA A 447 -0.80 -21.29 9.19
CA ALA A 447 -1.33 -21.78 10.45
C ALA A 447 -2.16 -20.68 11.11
N PHE A 448 -3.34 -21.01 11.64
CA PHE A 448 -4.10 -20.07 12.45
C PHE A 448 -4.93 -20.77 13.52
N ILE A 449 -5.23 -20.00 14.57
CA ILE A 449 -6.26 -20.29 15.56
C ILE A 449 -7.10 -19.04 15.74
N SER A 450 -8.42 -19.20 15.80
CA SER A 450 -9.36 -18.12 16.11
C SER A 450 -10.31 -18.56 17.21
N LEU A 451 -10.51 -17.68 18.19
CA LEU A 451 -11.24 -17.95 19.42
C LEU A 451 -12.19 -16.78 19.72
N SER A 452 -13.46 -17.09 19.91
CA SER A 452 -14.47 -16.19 20.47
C SER A 452 -15.36 -16.96 21.45
N LEU A 453 -16.31 -16.29 22.10
CA LEU A 453 -17.30 -16.98 22.93
C LEU A 453 -18.24 -17.89 22.12
N GLN A 454 -18.34 -17.66 20.81
CA GLN A 454 -19.25 -18.35 19.92
C GLN A 454 -18.52 -19.32 18.99
N GLU A 455 -17.23 -19.16 18.76
CA GLU A 455 -16.50 -19.94 17.75
C GLU A 455 -15.09 -20.30 18.21
N ILE A 456 -14.67 -21.52 17.88
CA ILE A 456 -13.27 -21.93 17.84
C ILE A 456 -12.99 -22.41 16.43
N ALA A 457 -12.00 -21.84 15.77
CA ALA A 457 -11.54 -22.27 14.46
C ALA A 457 -10.02 -22.48 14.47
N ILE A 458 -9.56 -23.51 13.77
CA ILE A 458 -8.16 -23.80 13.53
C ILE A 458 -7.96 -24.12 12.07
N GLY A 459 -6.79 -23.78 11.54
CA GLY A 459 -6.43 -24.19 10.20
C GLY A 459 -4.94 -24.23 9.98
N ALA A 460 -4.52 -25.10 9.07
CA ALA A 460 -3.14 -25.22 8.66
C ALA A 460 -3.02 -25.63 7.19
N THR A 461 -1.92 -25.24 6.54
CA THR A 461 -1.53 -25.74 5.22
C THR A 461 -0.07 -26.14 5.26
N LEU A 462 0.16 -27.39 4.86
CA LEU A 462 1.47 -27.97 4.65
C LEU A 462 1.73 -28.00 3.16
N THR A 463 2.87 -27.44 2.74
CA THR A 463 3.28 -27.44 1.34
C THR A 463 4.54 -28.28 1.20
N ALA A 464 4.55 -29.13 0.19
CA ALA A 464 5.72 -29.93 -0.15
C ALA A 464 6.77 -29.12 -0.89
N ASN A 465 8.02 -29.51 -0.68
CA ASN A 465 9.09 -29.10 -1.56
C ASN A 465 8.80 -29.70 -2.95
N LYS A 466 9.07 -28.91 -4.00
CA LYS A 466 9.01 -29.41 -5.36
C LYS A 466 9.98 -30.59 -5.49
N VAL A 467 9.47 -31.73 -5.94
CA VAL A 467 10.32 -32.90 -6.22
C VAL A 467 10.93 -32.71 -7.60
N GLU A 468 12.26 -32.85 -7.70
CA GLU A 468 12.93 -32.76 -9.00
C GLU A 468 12.62 -33.99 -9.86
N ALA A 469 12.47 -33.78 -11.17
CA ALA A 469 12.29 -34.87 -12.12
C ALA A 469 13.49 -35.83 -12.04
N GLY A 470 13.20 -37.11 -11.80
CA GLY A 470 14.21 -38.16 -11.74
C GLY A 470 14.34 -38.97 -13.03
N ALA A 471 15.15 -40.04 -12.99
CA ALA A 471 15.23 -41.01 -14.08
C ALA A 471 13.92 -41.82 -14.26
N VAL A 472 13.11 -41.90 -13.21
CA VAL A 472 11.77 -42.50 -13.18
C VAL A 472 10.78 -41.49 -12.59
N PRO A 473 9.46 -41.61 -12.88
CA PRO A 473 8.46 -40.73 -12.29
C PRO A 473 8.52 -40.74 -10.76
N GLN A 474 8.44 -39.56 -10.14
CA GLN A 474 8.59 -39.39 -8.70
C GLN A 474 7.24 -39.06 -8.06
N PRO A 475 6.64 -39.98 -7.27
CA PRO A 475 5.43 -39.65 -6.52
C PRO A 475 5.77 -38.68 -5.38
N TYR A 476 4.87 -37.74 -5.14
CA TYR A 476 4.98 -36.80 -4.04
C TYR A 476 3.62 -36.50 -3.42
N LEU A 477 3.61 -36.23 -2.13
CA LEU A 477 2.48 -35.64 -1.44
C LEU A 477 2.63 -34.13 -1.58
N GLY A 478 1.69 -33.46 -2.24
CA GLY A 478 1.67 -32.03 -2.47
C GLY A 478 1.10 -31.30 -1.24
N ASP A 479 0.10 -30.45 -1.46
CA ASP A 479 -0.50 -29.68 -0.38
C ASP A 479 -1.45 -30.50 0.49
N ILE A 480 -1.34 -30.32 1.79
CA ILE A 480 -2.32 -30.80 2.77
C ILE A 480 -2.87 -29.59 3.49
N LYS A 481 -4.17 -29.34 3.35
CA LYS A 481 -4.87 -28.25 4.02
C LYS A 481 -5.91 -28.82 4.96
N LEU A 482 -5.91 -28.36 6.20
CA LEU A 482 -6.90 -28.70 7.21
C LEU A 482 -7.54 -27.43 7.72
N ASP A 483 -8.86 -27.40 7.77
CA ASP A 483 -9.65 -26.37 8.47
C ASP A 483 -10.72 -27.04 9.31
N ALA A 484 -10.84 -26.61 10.56
CA ALA A 484 -11.88 -27.08 11.46
C ALA A 484 -12.45 -25.91 12.25
N SER A 485 -13.78 -25.85 12.35
CA SER A 485 -14.44 -24.88 13.21
C SER A 485 -15.60 -25.51 13.97
N PHE A 486 -15.81 -25.02 15.18
CA PHE A 486 -16.97 -25.30 16.01
C PHE A 486 -17.60 -23.96 16.39
N SER A 487 -18.84 -23.74 15.97
CA SER A 487 -19.61 -22.56 16.33
C SER A 487 -20.81 -22.92 17.19
N ARG A 488 -21.16 -22.00 18.09
CA ARG A 488 -22.29 -22.07 19.00
C ARG A 488 -22.97 -20.71 19.04
N THR A 489 -24.15 -20.65 18.45
CA THR A 489 -25.05 -19.50 18.55
C THR A 489 -26.30 -19.92 19.32
N GLU A 490 -27.12 -18.97 19.76
CA GLU A 490 -28.32 -19.28 20.54
C GLU A 490 -29.20 -20.33 19.83
N GLY A 491 -29.35 -21.49 20.47
CA GLY A 491 -30.14 -22.62 19.95
C GLY A 491 -29.51 -23.42 18.79
N LYS A 492 -28.30 -23.10 18.32
CA LYS A 492 -27.64 -23.79 17.21
C LYS A 492 -26.19 -24.15 17.50
N LYS A 493 -25.77 -25.35 17.08
CA LYS A 493 -24.36 -25.74 17.09
C LYS A 493 -23.97 -26.23 15.71
N GLU A 494 -22.84 -25.75 15.24
CA GLU A 494 -22.30 -26.16 13.95
C GLU A 494 -20.87 -26.62 14.11
N PHE A 495 -20.54 -27.74 13.47
CA PHE A 495 -19.17 -28.21 13.35
C PHE A 495 -18.84 -28.39 11.88
N ASN A 496 -17.76 -27.77 11.44
CA ASN A 496 -17.24 -27.85 10.09
C ASN A 496 -15.83 -28.43 10.15
N PHE A 497 -15.53 -29.36 9.27
CA PHE A 497 -14.21 -29.93 9.06
C PHE A 497 -13.98 -30.10 7.57
N GLU A 498 -12.84 -29.62 7.10
CA GLU A 498 -12.37 -29.74 5.72
C GLU A 498 -10.92 -30.23 5.75
N LEU A 499 -10.65 -31.31 5.02
CA LEU A 499 -9.31 -31.81 4.74
C LEU A 499 -9.14 -31.91 3.23
N TYR A 500 -8.28 -31.06 2.69
CA TYR A 500 -7.83 -31.09 1.30
C TYR A 500 -6.48 -31.81 1.22
N ILE A 501 -6.35 -32.71 0.25
CA ILE A 501 -5.10 -33.41 -0.05
C ILE A 501 -4.82 -33.32 -1.55
N MET A 502 -3.63 -32.87 -1.90
CA MET A 502 -3.05 -33.00 -3.23
C MET A 502 -1.89 -34.01 -3.17
N ALA A 503 -1.88 -34.94 -4.10
CA ALA A 503 -0.73 -35.79 -4.39
C ALA A 503 -0.43 -35.72 -5.88
N GLY A 504 0.83 -35.93 -6.26
CA GLY A 504 1.22 -35.88 -7.66
C GLY A 504 2.30 -36.89 -8.01
N ILE A 505 2.56 -37.00 -9.30
CA ILE A 505 3.72 -37.70 -9.84
C ILE A 505 4.43 -36.74 -10.78
N GLU A 506 5.65 -36.36 -10.39
CA GLU A 506 6.55 -35.61 -11.26
C GLU A 506 7.01 -36.54 -12.40
N PRO A 507 6.91 -36.13 -13.67
CA PRO A 507 7.36 -36.96 -14.78
C PRO A 507 8.88 -37.19 -14.72
N SER A 508 9.34 -38.30 -15.30
CA SER A 508 10.78 -38.51 -15.46
C SER A 508 11.37 -37.46 -16.41
N GLN A 509 12.66 -37.15 -16.29
CA GLN A 509 13.36 -36.20 -17.18
C GLN A 509 13.27 -36.57 -18.68
N SER A 510 13.06 -37.85 -18.99
CA SER A 510 12.92 -38.36 -20.36
C SER A 510 11.46 -38.42 -20.87
N SER A 511 10.50 -37.99 -20.06
CA SER A 511 9.09 -37.98 -20.41
C SER A 511 8.80 -36.99 -21.54
N THR A 512 7.92 -37.35 -22.47
CA THR A 512 7.37 -36.42 -23.47
C THR A 512 6.34 -35.46 -22.88
N HIS A 513 5.88 -35.71 -21.67
CA HIS A 513 4.96 -34.86 -20.90
C HIS A 513 5.75 -34.18 -19.78
N SER A 514 5.78 -32.84 -19.79
CA SER A 514 6.49 -32.01 -18.80
C SER A 514 5.69 -31.73 -17.54
N ASP A 515 4.37 -31.87 -17.59
CA ASP A 515 3.50 -31.44 -16.51
C ASP A 515 3.25 -32.58 -15.51
N PRO A 516 3.21 -32.29 -14.19
CA PRO A 516 2.89 -33.28 -13.18
C PRO A 516 1.48 -33.85 -13.35
N ALA A 517 1.34 -35.16 -13.13
CA ALA A 517 0.02 -35.77 -12.97
C ALA A 517 -0.47 -35.56 -11.54
N LEU A 518 -1.59 -34.86 -11.36
CA LEU A 518 -2.12 -34.48 -10.04
C LEU A 518 -3.38 -35.27 -9.68
N LEU A 519 -3.47 -35.67 -8.41
CA LEU A 519 -4.66 -36.19 -7.76
C LEU A 519 -5.00 -35.25 -6.60
N THR A 520 -6.18 -34.63 -6.68
CA THR A 520 -6.70 -33.78 -5.61
C THR A 520 -7.97 -34.41 -5.04
N GLY A 521 -8.20 -34.22 -3.75
CA GLY A 521 -9.40 -34.72 -3.09
C GLY A 521 -9.67 -34.01 -1.78
N ASP A 522 -10.96 -33.87 -1.49
CA ASP A 522 -11.48 -33.17 -0.32
C ASP A 522 -12.38 -34.06 0.52
N LEU A 523 -12.16 -34.05 1.84
CA LEU A 523 -13.07 -34.58 2.82
C LEU A 523 -13.74 -33.42 3.56
N ILE A 524 -15.03 -33.22 3.29
CA ILE A 524 -15.83 -32.18 3.92
C ILE A 524 -16.87 -32.83 4.84
N TYR A 525 -16.86 -32.45 6.11
CA TYR A 525 -17.86 -32.83 7.09
C TYR A 525 -18.52 -31.58 7.69
N LYS A 526 -19.85 -31.51 7.59
CA LYS A 526 -20.66 -30.44 8.17
C LYS A 526 -21.75 -31.04 9.03
N ARG A 527 -21.86 -30.59 10.27
CA ARG A 527 -22.94 -30.97 11.18
C ARG A 527 -23.57 -29.71 11.75
N SER A 528 -24.87 -29.53 11.53
CA SER A 528 -25.69 -28.50 12.15
C SER A 528 -26.76 -29.16 13.02
N SER A 529 -26.96 -28.65 14.25
CA SER A 529 -28.03 -29.11 15.17
C SER A 529 -28.83 -27.96 15.71
#